data_AF-A0A7C7H0G8-F1
#
_entry.id   AF-A0A7C7H0G8-F1
#
_cell.length_a   1.000
_cell.length_b   1.000
_cell.length_c   1.000
_cell.angle_alpha   90.00
_cell.angle_beta   90.00
_cell.angle_gamma   90.00
#
_symmetry.space_group_name_H-M   'P 1'
#
loop_
_entity.id
_entity.type
_entity.pdbx_description
1 polymer ?
#
loop_
_entity_poly.entity_id
_entity_poly.type
_entity_poly.pdbx_seq_one_letter_code
_entity_poly.pdbx_strand_id
1 'polypeptide(L)'
;MNLVKKNWLIAFLLLAVLIFTIGTEKQVHAQEQEAEKIAPAKQIKQIRIGPHPKYTRLLLDISGPVEYQVNANFVEKKIDLIFEGTSVTPKVKSKKYRDKNLAAVDVQSNEDQIILTLHLKNSNTRFFHHKEKATSQIVLDL
;
A
#
# COMPACT_ATOMS: atom_id res chain seq x y z
N MET A 1 -66.63 19.58 -52.10
CA MET A 1 -66.38 19.81 -50.66
C MET A 1 -65.91 18.50 -50.04
N ASN A 2 -64.88 18.58 -49.21
CA ASN A 2 -64.26 17.50 -48.42
C ASN A 2 -63.30 16.54 -49.14
N LEU A 3 -62.07 17.07 -49.30
CA LEU A 3 -60.81 16.39 -49.01
C LEU A 3 -60.85 15.70 -47.63
N VAL A 4 -59.83 14.85 -47.41
CA VAL A 4 -59.44 14.21 -46.13
C VAL A 4 -60.02 12.82 -45.97
N LYS A 5 -59.25 11.83 -46.44
CA LYS A 5 -59.04 10.49 -45.83
C LYS A 5 -58.26 9.59 -46.80
N LYS A 6 -56.99 9.89 -47.10
CA LYS A 6 -56.17 8.94 -47.87
C LYS A 6 -54.66 8.98 -47.64
N ASN A 7 -54.15 9.62 -46.59
CA ASN A 7 -52.68 9.71 -46.40
C ASN A 7 -52.20 9.23 -45.01
N TRP A 8 -53.07 8.66 -44.18
CA TRP A 8 -52.69 8.30 -42.81
C TRP A 8 -51.74 7.10 -42.71
N LEU A 9 -51.90 6.11 -43.60
CA LEU A 9 -51.05 4.90 -43.62
C LEU A 9 -49.66 5.15 -44.20
N ILE A 10 -49.51 6.14 -45.08
CA ILE A 10 -48.22 6.47 -45.73
C ILE A 10 -47.30 7.23 -44.76
N ALA A 11 -47.89 8.11 -43.92
CA ALA A 11 -47.15 8.83 -42.89
C ALA A 11 -46.57 7.91 -41.80
N PHE A 12 -47.27 6.82 -41.46
CA PHE A 12 -46.80 5.85 -40.47
C PHE A 12 -45.66 4.96 -40.98
N LEU A 13 -45.64 4.63 -42.28
CA LEU A 13 -44.55 3.84 -42.86
C LEU A 13 -43.23 4.62 -42.94
N LEU A 14 -43.28 5.93 -43.22
CA LEU A 14 -42.08 6.77 -43.30
C LEU A 14 -41.45 7.05 -41.93
N LEU A 15 -42.25 7.09 -40.85
CA LEU A 15 -41.73 7.26 -39.49
C LEU A 15 -41.00 6.01 -38.98
N ALA A 16 -41.42 4.81 -39.40
CA ALA A 16 -40.79 3.55 -39.00
C ALA A 16 -39.38 3.36 -39.62
N VAL A 17 -39.13 3.92 -40.80
CA VAL A 17 -37.81 3.84 -41.45
C VAL A 17 -36.79 4.81 -40.84
N LEU A 18 -37.25 5.92 -40.21
CA LEU A 18 -36.34 6.90 -39.61
C LEU A 18 -35.79 6.49 -38.23
N ILE A 19 -36.45 5.54 -37.54
CA ILE A 19 -36.01 5.10 -36.20
C ILE A 19 -34.94 4.00 -36.28
N PHE A 20 -34.73 3.39 -37.46
CA PHE A 20 -33.75 2.30 -37.62
C PHE A 20 -32.31 2.76 -37.92
N THR A 21 -32.05 4.06 -38.07
CA THR A 21 -30.71 4.58 -38.40
C THR A 21 -30.01 5.32 -37.26
N ILE A 22 -30.63 5.44 -36.09
CA ILE A 22 -30.01 6.06 -34.90
C ILE A 22 -29.97 5.01 -33.80
N GLY A 23 -28.90 4.21 -33.78
CA GLY A 23 -28.74 3.20 -32.75
C GLY A 23 -27.73 2.11 -33.02
N THR A 24 -26.73 2.32 -33.88
CA THR A 24 -25.46 1.60 -33.71
C THR A 24 -24.67 2.27 -32.59
N GLU A 25 -25.21 2.27 -31.37
CA GLU A 25 -24.32 2.29 -30.23
C GLU A 25 -23.49 1.02 -30.34
N LYS A 26 -22.20 1.22 -30.60
CA LYS A 26 -21.22 0.16 -30.45
C LYS A 26 -21.46 -0.44 -29.07
N GLN A 27 -22.02 -1.65 -29.01
CA GLN A 27 -21.68 -2.57 -27.95
C GLN A 27 -20.19 -2.88 -28.11
N VAL A 28 -19.34 -1.92 -27.75
CA VAL A 28 -18.04 -2.22 -27.22
C VAL A 28 -18.39 -3.04 -25.99
N HIS A 29 -18.29 -4.36 -26.15
CA HIS A 29 -18.03 -5.21 -25.01
C HIS A 29 -16.81 -4.56 -24.37
N ALA A 30 -17.05 -3.79 -23.32
CA ALA A 30 -16.03 -3.50 -22.34
C ALA A 30 -15.70 -4.89 -21.80
N GLN A 31 -14.78 -5.56 -22.49
CA GLN A 31 -13.90 -6.51 -21.89
C GLN A 31 -13.43 -5.77 -20.66
N GLU A 32 -13.93 -6.18 -19.48
CA GLU A 32 -13.23 -5.95 -18.25
C GLU A 32 -11.83 -6.47 -18.56
N GLN A 33 -10.95 -5.56 -18.98
CA GLN A 33 -9.55 -5.70 -18.67
C GLN A 33 -9.63 -5.94 -17.18
N GLU A 34 -9.38 -7.18 -16.77
CA GLU A 34 -8.82 -7.47 -15.47
C GLU A 34 -7.81 -6.35 -15.27
N ALA A 35 -8.22 -5.31 -14.56
CA ALA A 35 -7.34 -4.26 -14.13
C ALA A 35 -6.40 -5.05 -13.26
N GLU A 36 -5.23 -5.36 -13.83
CA GLU A 36 -4.13 -6.05 -13.17
C GLU A 36 -4.11 -5.44 -11.78
N LYS A 37 -4.54 -6.22 -10.80
CA LYS A 37 -4.89 -5.70 -9.47
C LYS A 37 -3.58 -5.15 -8.94
N ILE A 38 -3.35 -3.84 -9.12
CA ILE A 38 -2.04 -3.24 -8.87
C ILE A 38 -1.74 -3.57 -7.42
N ALA A 39 -0.75 -4.45 -7.21
CA ALA A 39 -0.44 -4.91 -5.88
C ALA A 39 -0.14 -3.68 -5.03
N PRO A 40 -0.75 -3.53 -3.85
CA PRO A 40 -0.58 -2.34 -3.05
C PRO A 40 0.90 -2.11 -2.78
N ALA A 41 1.39 -0.90 -3.09
CA ALA A 41 2.80 -0.56 -3.01
C ALA A 41 3.36 -0.84 -1.61
N LYS A 42 4.40 -1.67 -1.55
CA LYS A 42 5.13 -2.02 -0.33
C LYS A 42 5.96 -0.83 0.11
N GLN A 43 5.61 -0.24 1.25
CA GLN A 43 6.28 0.96 1.72
C GLN A 43 6.30 1.07 3.24
N ILE A 44 7.42 1.54 3.79
CA ILE A 44 7.53 1.98 5.18
C ILE A 44 7.22 3.48 5.22
N LYS A 45 6.17 3.84 5.95
CA LYS A 45 5.63 5.21 6.02
C LYS A 45 6.23 6.01 7.15
N GLN A 46 6.41 5.39 8.31
CA GLN A 46 6.87 6.10 9.50
C GLN A 46 7.48 5.14 10.51
N ILE A 47 8.47 5.64 11.26
CA ILE A 47 9.02 4.98 12.45
C ILE A 47 8.76 5.90 13.65
N ARG A 48 8.15 5.37 14.71
CA ARG A 48 7.93 6.12 15.96
C ARG A 48 8.11 5.25 17.20
N ILE A 49 8.38 5.87 18.33
CA ILE A 49 8.29 5.21 19.63
C ILE A 49 6.80 5.08 20.00
N GLY A 50 6.38 3.87 20.38
CA GLY A 50 5.05 3.58 20.89
C GLY A 50 5.04 3.49 22.42
N PRO A 51 3.86 3.61 23.04
CA PRO A 51 3.73 3.42 24.47
C PRO A 51 3.91 1.94 24.84
N HIS A 52 4.79 1.66 25.80
CA HIS A 52 4.86 0.35 26.47
C HIS A 52 5.44 0.51 27.89
N PRO A 53 4.86 -0.13 28.92
CA PRO A 53 5.27 0.10 30.31
C PRO A 53 6.69 -0.38 30.62
N LYS A 54 7.17 -1.43 29.94
CA LYS A 54 8.42 -2.14 30.28
C LYS A 54 9.50 -2.08 29.22
N TYR A 55 9.11 -2.05 27.96
CA TYR A 55 10.00 -2.17 26.79
C TYR A 55 10.06 -0.85 26.05
N THR A 56 11.10 -0.67 25.25
CA THR A 56 11.10 0.36 24.22
C THR A 56 10.36 -0.21 23.03
N ARG A 57 9.16 0.31 22.77
CA ARG A 57 8.34 -0.11 21.63
C ARG A 57 8.59 0.81 20.44
N LEU A 58 8.93 0.23 19.30
CA LEU A 58 8.95 0.88 18.01
C LEU A 58 7.72 0.45 17.20
N LEU A 59 7.07 1.41 16.56
CA LEU A 59 5.97 1.20 15.64
C LEU A 59 6.43 1.62 14.25
N LEU A 60 6.41 0.67 13.32
CA LEU A 60 6.73 0.87 11.92
C LEU A 60 5.41 0.83 11.15
N ASP A 61 4.92 1.98 10.72
CA ASP A 61 3.72 2.03 9.87
C ASP A 61 4.11 1.63 8.44
N ILE A 62 3.34 0.72 7.85
CA ILE A 62 3.60 0.14 6.53
C ILE A 62 2.37 0.25 5.62
N SER A 63 2.57 0.16 4.30
CA SER A 63 1.52 -0.18 3.33
C SER A 63 1.91 -1.39 2.51
N GLY A 64 0.90 -2.15 2.12
CA GLY A 64 1.06 -3.38 1.37
C GLY A 64 1.58 -4.54 2.23
N PRO A 65 1.66 -5.75 1.65
CA PRO A 65 2.20 -6.93 2.33
C PRO A 65 3.73 -6.82 2.40
N VAL A 66 4.22 -6.19 3.46
CA VAL A 66 5.66 -6.01 3.70
C VAL A 66 6.20 -7.19 4.50
N GLU A 67 7.05 -8.01 3.89
CA GLU A 67 7.83 -9.04 4.58
C GLU A 67 9.24 -8.53 4.90
N TYR A 68 9.87 -9.10 5.92
CA TYR A 68 11.21 -8.72 6.34
C TYR A 68 11.97 -9.87 7.00
N GLN A 69 13.29 -9.77 6.94
CA GLN A 69 14.21 -10.64 7.67
C GLN A 69 14.79 -9.89 8.87
N VAL A 70 15.17 -10.64 9.90
CA VAL A 70 15.82 -10.11 11.09
C VAL A 70 17.21 -10.72 11.18
N ASN A 71 18.24 -9.87 11.23
CA ASN A 71 19.60 -10.27 11.56
C ASN A 71 20.04 -9.54 12.83
N ALA A 72 20.21 -10.27 13.93
CA ALA A 72 20.54 -9.68 15.22
C ALA A 72 21.97 -10.04 15.65
N ASN A 73 22.81 -9.02 15.83
CA ASN A 73 24.12 -9.13 16.45
C ASN A 73 24.12 -8.36 17.78
N PHE A 74 23.72 -9.05 18.84
CA PHE A 74 23.63 -8.47 20.18
C PHE A 74 25.00 -8.09 20.77
N VAL A 75 26.08 -8.76 20.37
CA VAL A 75 27.45 -8.43 20.79
C VAL A 75 27.84 -7.04 20.28
N GLU A 76 27.56 -6.76 19.01
CA GLU A 76 27.74 -5.43 18.41
C GLU A 76 26.62 -4.44 18.70
N LYS A 77 25.58 -4.86 19.43
CA LYS A 77 24.41 -4.05 19.76
C LYS A 77 23.66 -3.55 18.51
N LYS A 78 23.53 -4.41 17.50
CA LYS A 78 22.83 -4.09 16.25
C LYS A 78 21.77 -5.14 15.93
N ILE A 79 20.65 -4.67 15.41
CA ILE A 79 19.61 -5.51 14.80
C ILE A 79 19.26 -4.90 13.46
N ASP A 80 19.50 -5.64 12.38
CA ASP A 80 19.12 -5.25 11.04
C ASP A 80 17.78 -5.87 10.67
N LEU A 81 16.85 -5.03 10.20
CA LEU A 81 15.60 -5.42 9.59
C LEU A 81 15.73 -5.18 8.09
N ILE A 82 15.68 -6.26 7.31
CA ILE A 82 15.94 -6.24 5.87
C ILE A 82 14.61 -6.42 5.14
N PHE A 83 14.24 -5.43 4.33
CA PHE A 83 12.98 -5.39 3.59
C PHE A 83 13.26 -5.42 2.09
N GLU A 84 12.87 -6.50 1.43
CA GLU A 84 13.01 -6.67 -0.03
C GLU A 84 11.80 -6.10 -0.77
N GLY A 85 12.03 -5.50 -1.93
CA GLY A 85 11.01 -4.89 -2.80
C GLY A 85 10.12 -3.88 -2.07
N THR A 86 10.67 -3.21 -1.06
CA THR A 86 9.94 -2.26 -0.20
C THR A 86 10.59 -0.90 -0.33
N SER A 87 9.80 0.16 -0.42
CA SER A 87 10.31 1.53 -0.44
C SER A 87 10.15 2.22 0.92
N VAL A 88 10.81 3.36 1.12
CA VAL A 88 10.60 4.24 2.28
C VAL A 88 10.01 5.57 1.82
N THR A 89 9.12 6.16 2.62
CA THR A 89 8.73 7.55 2.38
C THR A 89 9.85 8.51 2.80
N PRO A 90 9.90 9.74 2.27
CA PRO A 90 10.88 10.76 2.68
C PRO A 90 10.85 11.14 4.18
N LYS A 91 9.79 10.76 4.92
CA LYS A 91 9.66 10.97 6.36
C LYS A 91 10.48 9.98 7.18
N VAL A 92 10.81 8.83 6.61
CA VAL A 92 11.62 7.79 7.26
C VAL A 92 13.09 8.12 7.05
N LYS A 93 13.75 8.60 8.11
CA LYS A 93 15.15 9.01 8.10
C LYS A 93 15.88 8.44 9.30
N SER A 94 17.19 8.27 9.17
CA SER A 94 18.07 7.91 10.28
C SER A 94 17.93 8.93 11.42
N LYS A 95 17.82 8.43 12.66
CA LYS A 95 17.55 9.26 13.84
C LYS A 95 18.15 8.67 15.10
N LYS A 96 18.74 9.53 15.94
CA LYS A 96 19.16 9.20 17.31
C LYS A 96 18.00 9.35 18.30
N TYR A 97 17.96 8.50 19.31
CA TYR A 97 16.92 8.48 20.34
C TYR A 97 17.51 8.68 21.73
N ARG A 98 16.81 9.49 22.54
CA ARG A 98 17.06 9.57 23.98
C ARG A 98 16.17 8.55 24.69
N ASP A 99 16.35 7.28 24.37
CA ASP A 99 15.57 6.15 24.89
C ASP A 99 16.43 5.25 25.80
N LYS A 100 15.82 4.40 26.65
CA LYS A 100 16.56 3.51 27.56
C LYS A 100 17.29 2.34 26.88
N ASN A 101 16.72 1.77 25.81
CA ASN A 101 17.24 0.57 25.14
C ASN A 101 17.72 0.87 23.71
N LEU A 102 17.19 1.91 23.08
CA LEU A 102 17.51 2.30 21.70
C LEU A 102 18.42 3.56 21.68
N ALA A 103 19.52 3.47 20.95
CA ALA A 103 20.44 4.59 20.72
C ALA A 103 20.12 5.34 19.42
N ALA A 104 19.89 4.59 18.34
CA ALA A 104 19.58 5.14 17.03
C ALA A 104 18.84 4.13 16.16
N VAL A 105 18.18 4.63 15.12
CA VAL A 105 17.75 3.85 13.97
C VAL A 105 18.43 4.45 12.75
N ASP A 106 19.19 3.65 12.02
CA ASP A 106 19.72 4.04 10.71
C ASP A 106 18.87 3.44 9.60
N VAL A 107 18.70 4.22 8.52
CA VAL A 107 17.94 3.85 7.33
C VAL A 107 18.91 3.83 6.15
N GLN A 108 19.11 2.65 5.57
CA GLN A 108 19.79 2.48 4.28
C GLN A 108 18.75 2.07 3.26
N SER A 109 18.73 2.74 2.11
CA SER A 109 17.74 2.54 1.06
C SER A 109 18.45 2.46 -0.29
N ASN A 110 18.26 1.33 -0.95
CA ASN A 110 18.70 1.06 -2.31
C ASN A 110 17.45 0.86 -3.20
N GLU A 111 17.60 0.63 -4.51
CA GLU A 111 16.44 0.51 -5.42
C GLU A 111 15.46 -0.59 -5.00
N ASP A 112 15.96 -1.75 -4.57
CA ASP A 112 15.13 -2.93 -4.26
C ASP A 112 15.11 -3.31 -2.78
N GLN A 113 15.90 -2.64 -1.94
CA GLN A 113 16.10 -3.09 -0.56
C GLN A 113 16.21 -1.94 0.42
N ILE A 114 15.57 -2.10 1.57
CA ILE A 114 15.74 -1.23 2.75
C ILE A 114 16.35 -2.03 3.88
N ILE A 115 17.35 -1.45 4.53
CA ILE A 115 17.88 -1.96 5.79
C ILE A 115 17.61 -0.91 6.87
N LEU A 116 16.86 -1.32 7.90
CA LEU A 116 16.73 -0.55 9.14
C LEU A 116 17.62 -1.16 10.20
N THR A 117 18.67 -0.45 10.59
CA THR A 117 19.58 -0.89 11.66
C THR A 117 19.17 -0.25 12.98
N LEU A 118 18.72 -1.06 13.93
CA LEU A 118 18.48 -0.65 15.30
C LEU A 118 19.81 -0.73 16.08
N HIS A 119 20.31 0.43 16.52
CA HIS A 119 21.47 0.51 17.40
C HIS A 119 21.00 0.44 18.85
N LEU A 120 21.39 -0.60 19.56
CA LEU A 120 20.99 -0.86 20.95
C LEU A 120 21.97 -0.20 21.92
N LYS A 121 21.49 0.17 23.10
CA LYS A 121 22.35 0.67 24.18
C LYS A 121 23.09 -0.45 24.91
N ASN A 122 22.42 -1.60 25.06
CA ASN A 122 22.91 -2.74 25.82
C ASN A 122 22.88 -4.02 24.98
N SER A 123 23.87 -4.87 25.15
CA SER A 123 23.97 -6.16 24.45
C SER A 123 23.01 -7.23 24.98
N ASN A 124 22.53 -7.08 26.22
CA ASN A 124 21.54 -7.98 26.83
C ASN A 124 20.08 -7.56 26.56
N THR A 125 19.86 -6.62 25.64
CA THR A 125 18.52 -6.20 25.20
C THR A 125 17.81 -7.39 24.57
N ARG A 126 16.53 -7.59 24.89
CA ARG A 126 15.72 -8.64 24.27
C ARG A 126 14.99 -8.06 23.08
N PHE A 127 14.80 -8.84 22.03
CA PHE A 127 14.09 -8.39 20.84
C PHE A 127 12.85 -9.25 20.61
N PHE A 128 11.70 -8.60 20.51
CA PHE A 128 10.45 -9.22 20.12
C PHE A 128 9.86 -8.45 18.95
N HIS A 129 9.25 -9.15 18.00
CA HIS A 129 8.59 -8.52 16.87
C HIS A 129 7.25 -9.20 16.60
N HIS A 130 6.29 -8.41 16.15
CA HIS A 130 4.96 -8.88 15.81
C HIS A 130 4.44 -8.10 14.59
N LYS A 131 3.84 -8.83 13.65
CA LYS A 131 3.14 -8.30 12.49
C LYS A 131 1.91 -9.16 12.24
N GLU A 132 0.72 -8.60 12.43
CA GLU A 132 -0.51 -9.27 12.05
C GLU A 132 -0.84 -8.96 10.58
N LYS A 133 -1.30 -9.97 9.82
CA LYS A 133 -1.53 -9.85 8.37
C LYS A 133 -2.50 -8.73 7.98
N ALA A 134 -3.47 -8.42 8.85
CA ALA A 134 -4.44 -7.35 8.61
C ALA A 134 -3.94 -5.95 9.02
N THR A 135 -2.82 -5.87 9.75
CA THR A 135 -2.34 -4.62 10.33
C THR A 135 -1.38 -3.90 9.39
N SER A 136 -1.56 -2.58 9.27
CA SER A 136 -0.63 -1.69 8.56
C SER A 136 0.55 -1.28 9.44
N GLN A 137 0.97 -2.14 10.37
CA GLN A 137 1.99 -1.82 11.36
C GLN A 137 2.80 -3.04 11.76
N ILE A 138 4.11 -2.86 11.86
CA ILE A 138 5.02 -3.81 12.51
C ILE A 138 5.36 -3.24 13.89
N VAL A 139 5.25 -4.07 14.91
CA VAL A 139 5.59 -3.72 16.30
C VAL A 139 6.89 -4.41 16.66
N LEU A 140 7.85 -3.64 17.18
CA LEU A 140 9.13 -4.14 17.66
C LEU A 140 9.31 -3.71 19.11
N ASP A 141 9.67 -4.64 19.99
CA ASP A 141 9.92 -4.37 21.40
C ASP A 141 11.38 -4.71 21.76
N LEU A 142 12.03 -3.75 22.44
CA LEU A 142 13.42 -3.79 22.93
C LEU A 142 13.49 -3.74 24.47
#